data_AF-A0A163JST2-F1
#
_entry.id   AF-A0A163JST2-F1
#
_cell.length_a   1.000
_cell.length_b   1.000
_cell.length_c   1.000
_cell.angle_alpha   90.00
_cell.angle_beta   90.00
_cell.angle_gamma   90.00
#
_symmetry.space_group_name_H-M   'P 1'
#
loop_
_entity.id
_entity.type
_entity.pdbx_description
1 polymer ?
#
loop_
_entity_poly.entity_id
_entity_poly.type
_entity_poly.pdbx_seq_one_letter_code
_entity_poly.pdbx_strand_id
1 'polypeptide(L)'
;MYSSETKDLRAYAEGWDAPEFGEDDQWKKATPVTSPRGKLKSQKTFELGTAAFDTGQNMTTTVKLQVRGPAGAEVLIRFPKTIDNEGRVLMPNPIFQQFETGVFCKYTLPGNGILTWEPDFCVTSAQYTQVESVALESKNPNHLRVVVSLDSRPISSAARRLGCITTDKDDENQPINVCYCAFIPSFFSYHTDCPQIEEFGWPEATHLLAPATQYIRHEETLYTETPNDIVEA
;
A
#
# COMPACT_ATOMS: atom_id res chain seq x y z
N MET A 1 0.98 -9.41 4.74
CA MET A 1 2.20 -9.31 3.92
C MET A 1 2.86 -7.96 4.21
N TYR A 2 4.03 -7.92 4.84
CA TYR A 2 4.72 -6.63 5.05
C TYR A 2 5.45 -6.22 3.77
N SER A 3 4.81 -5.36 3.02
CA SER A 3 5.00 -5.17 1.59
C SER A 3 5.97 -4.02 1.27
N SER A 4 7.10 -3.92 1.97
CA SER A 4 8.06 -2.84 1.69
C SER A 4 8.79 -3.06 0.36
N GLU A 5 8.98 -1.99 -0.41
CA GLU A 5 9.62 -2.06 -1.73
C GLU A 5 10.81 -1.10 -1.81
N THR A 6 11.90 -1.54 -2.44
CA THR A 6 13.03 -0.68 -2.80
C THR A 6 13.35 -0.85 -4.27
N LYS A 7 13.33 0.26 -5.04
CA LYS A 7 13.61 0.27 -6.48
C LYS A 7 14.69 1.29 -6.84
N ASP A 8 15.72 0.85 -7.57
CA ASP A 8 16.64 1.78 -8.24
C ASP A 8 16.28 1.86 -9.72
N LEU A 9 15.62 2.95 -10.12
CA LEU A 9 15.13 3.10 -11.50
C LEU A 9 16.25 3.34 -12.51
N ARG A 10 17.48 3.60 -12.06
CA ARG A 10 18.65 3.67 -12.94
C ARG A 10 19.12 2.30 -13.42
N ALA A 11 18.71 1.24 -12.73
CA ALA A 11 19.07 -0.14 -13.03
C ALA A 11 18.01 -0.85 -13.89
N TYR A 12 16.89 -0.20 -14.20
CA TYR A 12 15.84 -0.77 -15.05
C TYR A 12 16.21 -0.64 -16.52
N ALA A 13 16.26 -1.77 -17.22
CA ALA A 13 16.42 -1.78 -18.66
C ALA A 13 15.13 -1.27 -19.33
N GLU A 14 15.22 -0.18 -20.09
CA GLU A 14 14.06 0.34 -20.82
C GLU A 14 13.69 -0.58 -21.98
N GLY A 15 12.39 -0.89 -22.09
CA GLY A 15 11.83 -1.70 -23.18
C GLY A 15 12.10 -3.20 -23.08
N TRP A 16 12.56 -3.71 -21.93
CA TRP A 16 12.88 -5.13 -21.73
C TRP A 16 11.73 -6.11 -22.01
N ASP A 17 10.49 -5.63 -21.96
CA ASP A 17 9.25 -6.35 -22.22
C ASP A 17 8.79 -6.24 -23.69
N ALA A 18 9.55 -5.54 -24.55
CA ALA A 18 9.29 -5.39 -25.97
C ALA A 18 10.12 -6.39 -26.82
N PRO A 19 9.57 -6.89 -27.95
CA PRO A 19 10.28 -7.86 -28.79
C PRO A 19 11.54 -7.31 -29.45
N GLU A 20 11.69 -5.98 -29.55
CA GLU A 20 12.87 -5.31 -30.12
C GLU A 20 14.03 -5.18 -29.13
N PHE A 21 13.86 -5.58 -27.86
CA PHE A 21 14.89 -5.46 -26.84
C PHE A 21 16.08 -6.38 -27.14
N GLY A 22 17.26 -5.77 -27.24
CA GLY A 22 18.51 -6.51 -27.29
C GLY A 22 18.97 -6.86 -25.88
N GLU A 23 18.92 -8.14 -25.52
CA GLU A 23 19.54 -8.64 -24.28
C GLU A 23 21.04 -8.32 -24.28
N ASP A 24 21.55 -7.81 -23.16
CA ASP A 24 22.98 -7.63 -22.95
C ASP A 24 23.61 -8.84 -22.24
N ASP A 25 24.94 -8.87 -22.15
CA ASP A 25 25.68 -9.98 -21.52
C ASP A 25 25.42 -10.12 -20.00
N GLN A 26 24.66 -9.21 -19.38
CA GLN A 26 24.30 -9.28 -17.97
C GLN A 26 23.05 -10.14 -17.73
N TRP A 27 22.23 -10.39 -18.76
CA TRP A 27 21.05 -11.25 -18.67
C TRP A 27 21.46 -12.71 -18.49
N LYS A 28 20.93 -13.35 -17.45
CA LYS A 28 21.20 -14.76 -17.15
C LYS A 28 19.97 -15.59 -17.45
N LYS A 29 20.19 -16.78 -17.99
CA LYS A 29 19.12 -17.77 -18.16
C LYS A 29 18.49 -18.09 -16.81
N ALA A 30 17.15 -18.10 -16.78
CA ALA A 30 16.40 -18.47 -15.59
C ALA A 30 16.81 -19.86 -15.11
N THR A 31 17.09 -19.98 -13.81
CA THR A 31 17.38 -21.27 -13.18
C THR A 31 16.07 -21.89 -12.70
N PRO A 32 15.77 -23.17 -13.01
CA PRO A 32 14.62 -23.85 -12.43
C PRO A 32 14.76 -23.92 -10.91
N VAL A 33 13.75 -23.45 -10.18
CA VAL A 33 13.72 -23.50 -8.71
C VAL A 33 12.52 -24.29 -8.21
N THR A 34 12.70 -25.04 -7.14
CA THR A 34 11.61 -25.57 -6.30
C THR A 34 11.14 -24.49 -5.32
N SER A 35 9.82 -24.40 -5.09
CA SER A 35 9.19 -23.31 -4.33
C SER A 35 9.83 -23.05 -2.95
N PRO A 36 10.02 -21.80 -2.53
CA PRO A 36 10.74 -21.50 -1.29
C PRO A 36 9.97 -21.89 -0.01
N ARG A 37 10.70 -22.35 1.01
CA ARG A 37 10.28 -22.47 2.42
C ARG A 37 11.22 -21.61 3.29
N GLY A 38 10.89 -20.33 3.57
CA GLY A 38 11.75 -19.48 4.44
C GLY A 38 11.35 -17.99 4.59
N LYS A 39 11.75 -17.36 5.72
CA LYS A 39 11.30 -16.04 6.27
C LYS A 39 12.24 -14.84 5.97
N LEU A 40 11.67 -13.63 5.93
CA LEU A 40 12.30 -12.32 5.58
C LEU A 40 12.77 -11.47 6.79
N LYS A 41 13.69 -10.52 6.56
CA LYS A 41 14.21 -9.50 7.52
C LYS A 41 14.44 -8.11 6.85
N SER A 42 14.34 -7.01 7.60
CA SER A 42 14.44 -5.60 7.10
C SER A 42 15.44 -4.69 7.87
N GLN A 43 15.80 -3.53 7.28
CA GLN A 43 16.69 -2.47 7.84
C GLN A 43 16.18 -1.02 7.52
N LYS A 44 16.66 -0.01 8.29
CA LYS A 44 16.13 1.37 8.51
C LYS A 44 16.75 2.52 7.66
N THR A 45 16.12 3.72 7.71
CA THR A 45 16.45 4.97 6.97
C THR A 45 16.59 6.26 7.84
N PHE A 46 17.10 7.36 7.23
CA PHE A 46 17.51 8.68 7.75
C PHE A 46 16.51 9.83 7.44
N GLU A 47 16.68 11.05 8.00
CA GLU A 47 15.81 12.25 7.79
C GLU A 47 16.45 13.43 7.01
N LEU A 48 15.62 14.14 6.21
CA LEU A 48 15.43 15.62 6.23
C LEU A 48 14.26 16.09 5.34
N GLY A 49 13.19 16.64 5.94
CA GLY A 49 12.06 17.36 5.30
C GLY A 49 10.87 16.47 4.89
N THR A 50 9.71 16.62 5.53
CA THR A 50 8.60 15.64 5.45
C THR A 50 7.28 16.30 5.06
N ALA A 51 6.53 15.68 4.15
CA ALA A 51 5.18 16.10 3.78
C ALA A 51 4.18 14.94 3.95
N ALA A 52 3.10 15.16 4.69
CA ALA A 52 1.99 14.22 4.83
C ALA A 52 0.80 14.66 3.99
N PHE A 53 0.20 13.71 3.27
CA PHE A 53 -0.96 13.88 2.40
C PHE A 53 -2.11 13.08 2.98
N ASP A 54 -3.21 13.74 3.34
CA ASP A 54 -4.43 13.10 3.84
C ASP A 54 -5.34 12.73 2.65
N THR A 55 -5.75 11.46 2.59
CA THR A 55 -6.67 10.95 1.57
C THR A 55 -8.13 10.99 2.03
N GLY A 56 -8.37 11.36 3.29
CA GLY A 56 -9.70 11.50 3.90
C GLY A 56 -10.34 10.17 4.32
N GLN A 57 -9.78 9.03 3.92
CA GLN A 57 -10.31 7.71 4.25
C GLN A 57 -9.19 6.68 4.40
N ASN A 58 -9.18 5.97 5.54
CA ASN A 58 -8.32 4.80 5.69
C ASN A 58 -8.79 3.67 4.76
N MET A 59 -7.91 3.22 3.87
CA MET A 59 -8.16 2.12 2.92
C MET A 59 -6.89 1.30 2.70
N THR A 60 -7.04 0.03 2.33
CA THR A 60 -5.98 -0.74 1.66
C THR A 60 -5.69 -0.09 0.33
N THR A 61 -4.45 0.30 0.11
CA THR A 61 -4.09 1.21 -0.97
C THR A 61 -2.66 0.98 -1.45
N THR A 62 -2.42 1.39 -2.68
CA THR A 62 -1.09 1.71 -3.20
C THR A 62 -1.05 3.19 -3.58
N VAL A 63 0.09 3.69 -4.07
CA VAL A 63 0.23 5.09 -4.44
C VAL A 63 0.82 5.26 -5.84
N LYS A 64 0.34 6.29 -6.53
CA LYS A 64 0.95 6.83 -7.74
C LYS A 64 1.53 8.19 -7.42
N LEU A 65 2.84 8.33 -7.53
CA LEU A 65 3.56 9.54 -7.19
C LEU A 65 4.23 10.12 -8.44
N GLN A 66 4.01 11.42 -8.68
CA GLN A 66 4.81 12.18 -9.63
C GLN A 66 5.79 13.06 -8.87
N VAL A 67 7.08 12.86 -9.12
CA VAL A 67 8.17 13.59 -8.46
C VAL A 67 9.19 14.06 -9.50
N ARG A 68 9.76 15.24 -9.29
CA ARG A 68 10.98 15.69 -9.99
C ARG A 68 12.11 15.92 -9.00
N GLY A 69 13.34 15.65 -9.39
CA GLY A 69 14.53 15.88 -8.55
C GLY A 69 15.82 15.38 -9.22
N PRO A 70 16.99 15.62 -8.62
CA PRO A 70 18.25 15.23 -9.24
C PRO A 70 18.44 13.71 -9.31
N ALA A 71 19.26 13.28 -10.29
CA ALA A 71 19.64 11.87 -10.43
C ALA A 71 20.31 11.37 -9.13
N GLY A 72 19.94 10.17 -8.69
CA GLY A 72 20.45 9.59 -7.44
C GLY A 72 19.73 10.07 -6.17
N ALA A 73 18.78 11.00 -6.27
CA ALA A 73 17.98 11.41 -5.11
C ALA A 73 17.01 10.29 -4.71
N GLU A 74 17.06 9.88 -3.45
CA GLU A 74 16.13 8.89 -2.89
C GLU A 74 14.80 9.54 -2.48
N VAL A 75 13.68 8.90 -2.80
CA VAL A 75 12.34 9.23 -2.31
C VAL A 75 11.91 8.11 -1.40
N LEU A 76 11.43 8.45 -0.20
CA LEU A 76 10.95 7.49 0.79
C LEU A 76 9.49 7.83 1.14
N ILE A 77 8.63 6.83 1.08
CA ILE A 77 7.19 6.95 1.33
C ILE A 77 6.82 6.05 2.51
N ARG A 78 6.03 6.59 3.44
CA ARG A 78 5.40 5.88 4.55
C ARG A 78 3.88 5.95 4.44
N PHE A 79 3.22 4.99 5.07
CA PHE A 79 1.77 4.81 4.97
C PHE A 79 1.10 4.77 6.35
N PRO A 80 1.06 5.90 7.08
CA PRO A 80 0.43 5.91 8.41
C PRO A 80 -1.10 5.97 8.36
N LYS A 81 -1.73 5.35 9.36
CA LYS A 81 -3.15 5.59 9.67
C LYS A 81 -3.36 6.84 10.51
N THR A 82 -2.37 7.19 11.31
CA THR A 82 -2.42 8.32 12.25
C THR A 82 -1.15 9.14 12.11
N ILE A 83 -1.28 10.45 12.26
CA ILE A 83 -0.16 11.37 12.34
C ILE A 83 -0.18 12.12 13.66
N ASP A 84 0.97 12.58 14.13
CA ASP A 84 1.08 13.45 15.30
C ASP A 84 0.67 14.91 14.97
N ASN A 85 0.74 15.79 15.97
CA ASN A 85 0.38 17.21 15.81
C ASN A 85 1.32 17.97 14.86
N GLU A 86 2.51 17.40 14.63
CA GLU A 86 3.54 17.90 13.73
C GLU A 86 3.41 17.31 12.32
N GLY A 87 2.42 16.44 12.08
CA GLY A 87 2.13 15.81 10.80
C GLY A 87 3.05 14.63 10.45
N ARG A 88 3.71 14.04 11.45
CA ARG A 88 4.62 12.89 11.27
C ARG A 88 3.88 11.57 11.48
N VAL A 89 4.36 10.52 10.83
CA VAL A 89 3.90 9.13 11.06
C VAL A 89 3.81 8.83 12.56
N LEU A 90 2.67 8.29 13.00
CA LEU A 90 2.46 7.90 14.39
C LEU A 90 1.81 6.52 14.45
N MET A 91 2.44 5.60 15.18
CA MET A 91 1.81 4.38 15.65
C MET A 91 1.41 4.56 17.12
N PRO A 92 0.13 4.79 17.43
CA PRO A 92 -0.29 5.10 18.80
C PRO A 92 -0.17 3.91 19.76
N ASN A 93 -0.13 2.67 19.24
CA ASN A 93 0.02 1.47 20.05
C ASN A 93 1.49 1.02 20.07
N PRO A 94 2.19 1.10 21.23
CA PRO A 94 3.60 0.73 21.34
C PRO A 94 3.90 -0.74 20.99
N ILE A 95 2.92 -1.65 21.11
CA ILE A 95 3.07 -3.06 20.72
C ILE A 95 3.38 -3.17 19.22
N PHE A 96 2.85 -2.23 18.43
CA PHE A 96 2.93 -2.21 16.98
C PHE A 96 3.94 -1.18 16.44
N GLN A 97 4.80 -0.61 17.30
CA GLN A 97 5.74 0.46 16.94
C GLN A 97 6.61 0.13 15.72
N GLN A 98 6.93 -1.15 15.51
CA GLN A 98 7.69 -1.60 14.33
C GLN A 98 7.02 -1.24 13.00
N PHE A 99 5.68 -1.10 12.96
CA PHE A 99 4.92 -0.78 11.74
C PHE A 99 4.88 0.72 11.44
N GLU A 100 5.20 1.58 12.41
CA GLU A 100 5.26 3.04 12.21
C GLU A 100 6.19 3.42 11.04
N THR A 101 7.33 2.72 10.96
CA THR A 101 8.35 2.90 9.92
C THR A 101 8.81 1.57 9.31
N GLY A 102 8.12 0.46 9.58
CA GLY A 102 8.46 -0.85 9.04
C GLY A 102 7.96 -1.08 7.62
N VAL A 103 6.85 -0.42 7.26
CA VAL A 103 6.23 -0.49 5.93
C VAL A 103 6.58 0.79 5.16
N PHE A 104 7.21 0.64 4.00
CA PHE A 104 7.65 1.77 3.19
C PHE A 104 7.88 1.43 1.73
N CYS A 105 7.86 2.47 0.90
CA CYS A 105 8.42 2.42 -0.44
C CYS A 105 9.62 3.34 -0.52
N LYS A 106 10.72 2.86 -1.11
CA LYS A 106 11.90 3.68 -1.38
C LYS A 106 12.30 3.55 -2.84
N TYR A 107 12.56 4.66 -3.50
CA TYR A 107 13.09 4.60 -4.86
C TYR A 107 14.05 5.73 -5.19
N THR A 108 14.94 5.47 -6.15
CA THR A 108 15.99 6.42 -6.58
C THR A 108 15.65 7.03 -7.92
N LEU A 109 15.70 8.36 -8.02
CA LEU A 109 15.39 9.08 -9.26
C LEU A 109 16.49 8.91 -10.32
N PRO A 110 16.12 8.75 -11.61
CA PRO A 110 17.08 8.67 -12.70
C PRO A 110 17.62 10.05 -13.14
N GLY A 111 16.89 11.14 -12.88
CA GLY A 111 17.29 12.49 -13.30
C GLY A 111 16.21 13.56 -13.11
N ASN A 112 16.51 14.77 -13.58
CA ASN A 112 15.73 16.02 -13.34
C ASN A 112 14.33 16.08 -13.99
N GLY A 113 13.94 15.07 -14.76
CA GLY A 113 12.60 14.99 -15.35
C GLY A 113 11.51 14.73 -14.31
N ILE A 114 10.25 14.91 -14.70
CA ILE A 114 9.13 14.41 -13.91
C ILE A 114 9.06 12.90 -14.13
N LEU A 115 9.18 12.15 -13.04
CA LEU A 115 9.01 10.72 -13.01
C LEU A 115 7.63 10.40 -12.43
N THR A 116 6.88 9.53 -13.12
CA THR A 116 5.70 8.87 -12.54
C THR A 116 6.13 7.50 -12.02
N TRP A 117 5.85 7.22 -10.76
CA TRP A 117 6.23 5.97 -10.10
C TRP A 117 5.06 5.38 -9.30
N GLU A 118 4.96 4.06 -9.36
CA GLU A 118 4.01 3.22 -8.61
C GLU A 118 4.81 1.99 -8.10
N PRO A 119 4.51 1.47 -6.89
CA PRO A 119 5.11 0.22 -6.44
C PRO A 119 4.42 -0.98 -7.10
N ASP A 120 5.18 -2.06 -7.31
CA ASP A 120 4.64 -3.30 -7.90
C ASP A 120 4.14 -4.25 -6.81
N PHE A 121 4.83 -4.24 -5.67
CA PHE A 121 4.68 -5.21 -4.59
C PHE A 121 4.44 -4.55 -3.23
N CYS A 122 4.15 -3.25 -3.20
CA CYS A 122 3.75 -2.54 -1.98
C CYS A 122 2.26 -2.20 -1.98
N VAL A 123 1.53 -2.83 -1.07
CA VAL A 123 0.11 -2.57 -0.77
C VAL A 123 -0.06 -2.61 0.74
N THR A 124 -0.70 -1.60 1.32
CA THR A 124 -0.94 -1.54 2.76
C THR A 124 -2.15 -0.66 3.06
N SER A 125 -2.69 -0.69 4.28
CA SER A 125 -3.77 0.23 4.68
C SER A 125 -3.27 1.49 5.35
N ALA A 126 -3.69 2.62 4.80
CA ALA A 126 -3.39 3.93 5.34
C ALA A 126 -4.48 4.94 4.98
N GLN A 127 -4.55 6.01 5.78
CA GLN A 127 -5.30 7.23 5.44
C GLN A 127 -4.36 8.30 4.92
N TYR A 128 -3.14 8.35 5.46
CA TYR A 128 -2.16 9.35 5.10
C TYR A 128 -1.05 8.71 4.29
N THR A 129 -0.46 9.47 3.38
CA THR A 129 0.81 9.11 2.75
C THR A 129 1.84 10.15 3.13
N GLN A 130 2.95 9.73 3.73
CA GLN A 130 4.03 10.63 4.08
C GLN A 130 5.18 10.43 3.11
N VAL A 131 5.56 11.50 2.40
CA VAL A 131 6.73 11.52 1.53
C VAL A 131 7.85 12.25 2.26
N GLU A 132 8.93 11.53 2.49
CA GLU A 132 10.13 12.05 3.13
C GLU A 132 11.09 12.64 2.09
N SER A 133 11.86 13.60 2.56
CA SER A 133 12.87 14.35 1.84
C SER A 133 12.39 15.11 0.60
N VAL A 134 11.17 15.63 0.63
CA VAL A 134 10.57 16.42 -0.47
C VAL A 134 10.18 17.84 -0.04
N ALA A 135 10.12 18.75 -1.01
CA ALA A 135 9.52 20.06 -0.89
C ALA A 135 8.20 20.11 -1.68
N LEU A 136 7.25 20.91 -1.21
CA LEU A 136 6.13 21.35 -2.04
C LEU A 136 6.60 22.50 -2.94
N GLU A 137 6.05 22.59 -4.15
CA GLU A 137 6.51 23.56 -5.17
C GLU A 137 6.46 25.02 -4.69
N SER A 138 5.49 25.35 -3.82
CA SER A 138 5.35 26.67 -3.19
C SER A 138 6.41 26.99 -2.14
N LYS A 139 7.27 26.03 -1.75
CA LYS A 139 8.25 26.15 -0.65
C LYS A 139 9.60 25.49 -0.98
N ASN A 140 10.11 25.61 -2.21
CA ASN A 140 11.37 24.98 -2.62
C ASN A 140 12.53 25.96 -2.91
N PRO A 141 13.16 26.54 -1.87
CA PRO A 141 14.31 27.45 -2.07
C PRO A 141 15.63 26.73 -2.41
N ASN A 142 15.71 25.40 -2.28
CA ASN A 142 16.99 24.66 -2.21
C ASN A 142 17.16 23.56 -3.28
N HIS A 143 16.44 23.60 -4.41
CA HIS A 143 16.47 22.55 -5.43
C HIS A 143 16.17 21.12 -4.89
N LEU A 144 15.31 21.03 -3.87
CA LEU A 144 14.87 19.76 -3.31
C LEU A 144 13.94 19.02 -4.29
N ARG A 145 13.79 17.70 -4.09
CA ARG A 145 12.79 16.89 -4.78
C ARG A 145 11.41 17.53 -4.60
N VAL A 146 10.65 17.68 -5.68
CA VAL A 146 9.30 18.28 -5.64
C VAL A 146 8.26 17.22 -5.96
N VAL A 147 7.29 17.05 -5.05
CA VAL A 147 6.08 16.29 -5.33
C VAL A 147 5.19 17.12 -6.24
N VAL A 148 4.89 16.59 -7.42
CA VAL A 148 4.02 17.19 -8.44
C VAL A 148 2.57 16.76 -8.21
N SER A 149 2.35 15.46 -7.99
CA SER A 149 1.04 14.91 -7.64
C SER A 149 1.20 13.62 -6.85
N LEU A 150 0.19 13.31 -6.04
CA LEU A 150 0.09 12.06 -5.29
C LEU A 150 -1.35 11.57 -5.37
N ASP A 151 -1.54 10.36 -5.92
CA ASP A 151 -2.82 9.67 -5.90
C ASP A 151 -2.73 8.44 -4.98
N SER A 152 -3.66 8.33 -4.05
CA SER A 152 -3.96 7.06 -3.37
C SER A 152 -4.80 6.20 -4.30
N ARG A 153 -4.46 4.91 -4.40
CA ARG A 153 -5.08 3.94 -5.30
C ARG A 153 -5.63 2.79 -4.44
N PRO A 154 -6.88 2.87 -3.96
CA PRO A 154 -7.47 1.82 -3.14
C PRO A 154 -7.49 0.48 -3.88
N ILE A 155 -7.08 -0.59 -3.19
CA ILE A 155 -7.05 -1.96 -3.70
C ILE A 155 -7.87 -2.85 -2.77
N SER A 156 -8.68 -3.71 -3.39
CA SER A 156 -9.39 -4.81 -2.72
C SER A 156 -9.64 -5.92 -3.73
N SER A 157 -10.03 -7.10 -3.26
CA SER A 157 -10.59 -8.14 -4.11
C SER A 157 -11.70 -7.56 -4.97
N ALA A 158 -11.73 -7.91 -6.26
CA ALA A 158 -12.66 -7.36 -7.24
C ALA A 158 -14.10 -7.89 -7.10
N ALA A 159 -14.59 -8.00 -5.87
CA ALA A 159 -15.92 -8.47 -5.57
C ALA A 159 -16.97 -7.44 -6.00
N ARG A 160 -17.93 -7.90 -6.80
CA ARG A 160 -19.02 -7.07 -7.29
C ARG A 160 -19.82 -6.51 -6.11
N ARG A 161 -20.14 -5.22 -6.15
CA ARG A 161 -21.12 -4.63 -5.22
C ARG A 161 -22.49 -5.25 -5.45
N LEU A 162 -23.09 -5.79 -4.40
CA LEU A 162 -24.43 -6.40 -4.46
C LEU A 162 -25.53 -5.42 -4.08
N GLY A 163 -25.32 -4.68 -3.00
CA GLY A 163 -26.34 -3.82 -2.43
C GLY A 163 -25.80 -2.53 -1.85
N CYS A 164 -26.76 -1.72 -1.39
CA CYS A 164 -26.54 -0.60 -0.52
C CYS A 164 -27.64 -0.58 0.54
N ILE A 165 -27.31 -0.04 1.71
CA ILE A 165 -28.27 0.24 2.77
C ILE A 165 -28.17 1.74 3.03
N THR A 166 -29.32 2.39 3.08
CA THR A 166 -29.46 3.78 3.48
C THR A 166 -30.77 3.93 4.24
N THR A 167 -30.79 4.87 5.16
CA THR A 167 -31.94 5.20 6.00
C THR A 167 -32.29 6.68 5.83
N ASP A 168 -33.44 7.08 6.36
CA ASP A 168 -33.88 8.47 6.43
C ASP A 168 -33.20 9.28 7.56
N LYS A 169 -32.27 8.68 8.30
CA LYS A 169 -31.54 9.32 9.41
C LYS A 169 -30.03 9.31 9.15
N ASP A 170 -29.45 10.50 9.08
CA ASP A 170 -28.01 10.65 8.85
C ASP A 170 -27.16 10.00 9.94
N ASP A 171 -27.60 10.07 11.20
CA ASP A 171 -26.91 9.46 12.34
C ASP A 171 -26.81 7.92 12.22
N GLU A 172 -27.77 7.28 11.54
CA GLU A 172 -27.74 5.83 11.27
C GLU A 172 -26.93 5.50 10.02
N ASN A 173 -26.89 6.41 9.05
CA ASN A 173 -26.09 6.26 7.83
C ASN A 173 -24.58 6.34 8.12
N GLN A 174 -24.15 7.09 9.15
CA GLN A 174 -22.75 7.20 9.55
C GLN A 174 -22.11 5.85 9.96
N PRO A 175 -22.63 5.09 10.94
CA PRO A 175 -22.06 3.80 11.32
C PRO A 175 -22.14 2.78 10.18
N ILE A 176 -23.21 2.82 9.36
CA ILE A 176 -23.31 2.01 8.14
C ILE A 176 -22.14 2.31 7.19
N ASN A 177 -21.84 3.59 6.95
CA ASN A 177 -20.71 3.99 6.12
C ASN A 177 -19.36 3.54 6.71
N VAL A 178 -19.18 3.64 8.03
CA VAL A 178 -18.00 3.13 8.72
C VAL A 178 -17.83 1.62 8.48
N CYS A 179 -18.92 0.84 8.51
CA CYS A 179 -18.86 -0.59 8.17
C CYS A 179 -18.38 -0.83 6.74
N TYR A 180 -18.89 -0.10 5.74
CA TYR A 180 -18.37 -0.21 4.36
C TYR A 180 -16.87 0.11 4.30
N CYS A 181 -16.45 1.21 4.93
CA CYS A 181 -15.05 1.62 4.96
C CYS A 181 -14.15 0.65 5.73
N ALA A 182 -14.67 -0.12 6.68
CA ALA A 182 -13.92 -1.12 7.42
C ALA A 182 -13.83 -2.47 6.68
N PHE A 183 -14.90 -2.91 6.03
CA PHE A 183 -14.96 -4.23 5.39
C PHE A 183 -14.15 -4.29 4.10
N ILE A 184 -14.28 -3.30 3.23
CA ILE A 184 -13.68 -3.35 1.88
C ILE A 184 -12.14 -3.46 1.91
N PRO A 185 -11.41 -2.68 2.73
CA PRO A 185 -9.96 -2.83 2.87
C PRO A 185 -9.52 -4.24 3.28
N SER A 186 -10.35 -4.95 4.03
CA SER A 186 -10.04 -6.28 4.55
C SER A 186 -10.25 -7.41 3.53
N PHE A 187 -10.81 -7.12 2.35
CA PHE A 187 -10.89 -8.08 1.26
C PHE A 187 -9.66 -7.95 0.38
N PHE A 188 -8.66 -8.79 0.61
CA PHE A 188 -7.43 -8.80 -0.16
C PHE A 188 -6.90 -10.22 -0.27
N SER A 189 -7.28 -10.92 -1.35
CA SER A 189 -7.06 -12.36 -1.56
C SER A 189 -7.83 -13.29 -0.61
N TYR A 190 -7.93 -12.95 0.66
CA TYR A 190 -8.79 -13.55 1.69
C TYR A 190 -9.34 -12.42 2.58
N HIS A 191 -10.19 -12.76 3.56
CA HIS A 191 -10.74 -11.78 4.49
C HIS A 191 -9.81 -11.62 5.71
N THR A 192 -9.12 -10.49 5.79
CA THR A 192 -8.14 -10.20 6.86
C THR A 192 -8.82 -9.64 8.12
N ASP A 193 -8.25 -9.90 9.30
CA ASP A 193 -8.66 -9.26 10.57
C ASP A 193 -8.42 -7.74 10.56
N CYS A 194 -7.26 -7.32 10.05
CA CYS A 194 -6.89 -5.93 9.90
C CYS A 194 -6.03 -5.71 8.66
N PRO A 195 -6.21 -4.60 7.93
CA PRO A 195 -5.59 -4.42 6.62
C PRO A 195 -4.19 -3.77 6.64
N GLN A 196 -3.52 -3.66 7.80
CA GLN A 196 -2.24 -2.95 7.92
C GLN A 196 -1.19 -3.67 8.78
N ILE A 197 -1.62 -4.30 9.88
CA ILE A 197 -0.72 -4.82 10.90
C ILE A 197 -0.59 -6.32 10.71
N GLU A 198 -1.52 -7.12 11.20
CA GLU A 198 -1.38 -8.58 11.13
C GLU A 198 -1.72 -9.13 9.74
N GLU A 199 -2.78 -8.61 9.12
CA GLU A 199 -3.27 -9.03 7.80
C GLU A 199 -3.50 -10.54 7.72
N PHE A 200 -3.98 -11.16 8.80
CA PHE A 200 -4.20 -12.60 8.88
C PHE A 200 -5.67 -12.94 8.60
N GLY A 201 -5.88 -14.09 7.95
CA GLY A 201 -7.20 -14.65 7.71
C GLY A 201 -7.79 -15.30 8.96
N TRP A 202 -8.05 -14.53 10.02
CA TRP A 202 -8.65 -15.06 11.25
C TRP A 202 -10.04 -15.64 10.95
N PRO A 203 -10.28 -16.96 11.17
CA PRO A 203 -11.56 -17.58 10.81
C PRO A 203 -12.76 -16.95 11.55
N GLU A 204 -12.53 -16.47 12.77
CA GLU A 204 -13.54 -15.75 13.57
C GLU A 204 -14.04 -14.48 12.86
N ALA A 205 -13.14 -13.67 12.31
CA ALA A 205 -13.50 -12.44 11.60
C ALA A 205 -14.39 -12.75 10.39
N THR A 206 -14.03 -13.79 9.63
CA THR A 206 -14.86 -14.28 8.53
C THR A 206 -16.21 -14.78 9.01
N HIS A 207 -16.25 -15.61 10.05
CA HIS A 207 -17.48 -16.17 10.60
C HIS A 207 -18.48 -15.10 11.07
N LEU A 208 -18.00 -14.10 11.83
CA LEU A 208 -18.83 -13.06 12.41
C LEU A 208 -19.33 -12.04 11.37
N LEU A 209 -18.50 -11.72 10.37
CA LEU A 209 -18.79 -10.64 9.42
C LEU A 209 -19.41 -11.12 8.11
N ALA A 210 -19.23 -12.40 7.72
CA ALA A 210 -19.76 -12.94 6.47
C ALA A 210 -21.25 -12.63 6.24
N PRO A 211 -22.16 -12.77 7.23
CA PRO A 211 -23.56 -12.44 7.01
C PRO A 211 -23.79 -10.99 6.59
N ALA A 212 -23.05 -10.03 7.16
CA ALA A 212 -23.19 -8.61 6.85
C ALA A 212 -22.52 -8.25 5.51
N THR A 213 -21.33 -8.79 5.25
CA THR A 213 -20.55 -8.49 4.04
C THR A 213 -21.20 -9.04 2.78
N GLN A 214 -21.88 -10.18 2.87
CA GLN A 214 -22.62 -10.78 1.74
C GLN A 214 -23.82 -9.94 1.27
N TYR A 215 -24.37 -9.03 2.08
CA TYR A 215 -25.38 -8.07 1.61
C TYR A 215 -24.79 -7.00 0.67
N ILE A 216 -23.49 -6.71 0.80
CA ILE A 216 -22.85 -5.55 0.16
C ILE A 216 -21.85 -5.92 -0.94
N ARG A 217 -21.29 -7.13 -0.88
CA ARG A 217 -20.27 -7.64 -1.80
C ARG A 217 -20.48 -9.10 -2.14
N HIS A 218 -20.20 -9.43 -3.38
CA HIS A 218 -20.27 -10.79 -3.90
C HIS A 218 -18.98 -11.56 -3.59
N GLU A 219 -18.86 -12.00 -2.34
CA GLU A 219 -17.66 -12.66 -1.79
C GLU A 219 -17.75 -14.19 -1.77
N GLU A 220 -18.66 -14.80 -2.54
CA GLU A 220 -18.87 -16.26 -2.52
C GLU A 220 -17.58 -17.03 -2.80
N THR A 221 -16.79 -16.59 -3.78
CA THR A 221 -15.50 -17.22 -4.10
C THR A 221 -14.52 -17.10 -2.94
N LEU A 222 -14.41 -15.93 -2.31
CA LEU A 222 -13.53 -15.69 -1.15
C LEU A 222 -13.90 -16.61 0.02
N TYR A 223 -15.19 -16.76 0.30
CA TYR A 223 -15.70 -17.57 1.40
C TYR A 223 -15.77 -19.06 1.10
N THR A 224 -15.74 -19.46 -0.17
CA THR A 224 -15.63 -20.88 -0.56
C THR A 224 -14.21 -21.38 -0.43
N GLU A 225 -13.21 -20.54 -0.73
CA GLU A 225 -11.80 -20.91 -0.53
C GLU A 225 -11.40 -20.97 0.95
N THR A 226 -12.00 -20.13 1.81
CA THR A 226 -11.62 -20.09 3.23
C THR A 226 -11.74 -21.46 3.94
N PRO A 227 -12.82 -22.25 3.79
CA PRO A 227 -12.88 -23.63 4.30
C PRO A 227 -11.82 -24.57 3.70
N ASN A 228 -11.45 -24.41 2.43
CA ASN A 228 -10.40 -25.21 1.80
C ASN A 228 -9.06 -24.92 2.49
N ASP A 229 -8.72 -23.64 2.67
CA ASP A 229 -7.51 -23.21 3.38
C ASP A 229 -7.46 -23.73 4.82
N ILE A 230 -8.61 -23.75 5.52
CA ILE A 230 -8.71 -24.28 6.90
C ILE A 230 -8.43 -25.78 6.94
N VAL A 231 -8.86 -26.54 5.93
CA VAL A 231 -8.62 -27.99 5.85
C VAL A 231 -7.16 -28.31 5.53
N GLU A 232 -6.48 -27.44 4.79
CA GLU A 232 -5.06 -27.61 4.41
C GLU A 232 -4.06 -27.17 5.50
N ALA A 233 -4.47 -26.31 6.44
CA ALA A 233 -3.63 -25.72 7.49
C ALA A 233 -3.22 -26.70 8.61
#